data_AF-A0A0P0YAI3-F1
#
_entry.id   AF-A0A0P0YAI3-F1
#
_cell.length_a   1.000
_cell.length_b   1.000
_cell.length_c   1.000
_cell.angle_alpha   90.00
_cell.angle_beta   90.00
_cell.angle_gamma   90.00
#
_symmetry.space_group_name_H-M   'P 1'
#
loop_
_entity.id
_entity.type
_entity.pdbx_description
1 polymer ?
#
loop_
_entity_poly.entity_id
_entity_poly.type
_entity_poly.pdbx_seq_one_letter_code
_entity_poly.pdbx_strand_id
1 'polypeptide(L)'
;MGDARELPQGHGMDLRQDATARRWLNSLRDVAYDAEDLIESAVLQQQGDRYSAVNSVLHPISRYRSAQKVEEIRSRIRDMVDRRTSYAAMARELGH
;
A
#
# COMPACT_ATOMS: atom_id res chain seq x y z
N MET A 1 0.77 53.17 24.57
CA MET A 1 0.98 51.88 25.26
C MET A 1 0.24 50.84 24.44
N GLY A 2 0.98 50.07 23.64
CA GLY A 2 0.42 49.17 22.64
C GLY A 2 0.48 47.74 23.14
N ASP A 3 -0.68 47.16 23.43
CA ASP A 3 -0.87 45.71 23.52
C ASP A 3 -1.15 45.20 22.11
N ALA A 4 -0.07 44.90 21.40
CA ALA A 4 -0.08 44.17 20.16
C ALA A 4 0.83 42.96 20.35
N ARG A 5 0.22 41.77 20.26
CA ARG A 5 0.79 40.42 20.02
C ARG A 5 0.52 39.49 21.18
N GLU A 6 -0.52 38.66 21.04
CA GLU A 6 -0.44 37.21 21.25
C GLU A 6 -1.44 36.53 20.30
N LEU A 7 -1.05 36.36 19.02
CA LEU A 7 -1.74 35.44 18.13
C LEU A 7 -1.26 34.01 18.44
N PRO A 8 -2.18 33.04 18.60
CA PRO A 8 -1.86 31.72 19.15
C PRO A 8 -0.92 30.94 18.22
N GLN A 9 0.30 30.71 18.69
CA GLN A 9 1.28 29.81 18.10
C GLN A 9 0.94 28.37 18.51
N GLY A 10 -0.09 27.77 17.91
CA GLY A 10 -0.59 26.44 18.31
C GLY A 10 -0.70 25.37 17.22
N HIS A 11 -0.53 25.70 15.93
CA HIS A 11 -0.90 24.77 14.83
C HIS A 11 0.28 24.07 14.14
N GLY A 12 1.43 23.95 14.82
CA GLY A 12 2.64 23.32 14.26
C GLY A 12 2.70 21.79 14.34
N MET A 13 1.70 21.13 14.95
CA MET A 13 1.80 19.72 15.37
C MET A 13 1.10 18.69 14.44
N ASP A 14 0.52 19.10 13.30
CA ASP A 14 -0.23 18.18 12.41
C ASP A 14 0.46 17.82 11.08
N LEU A 15 1.37 18.64 10.56
CA LEU A 15 1.90 18.46 9.20
C LEU A 15 2.73 17.17 9.01
N ARG A 16 3.50 16.76 10.04
CA ARG A 16 4.33 15.55 9.97
C ARG A 16 3.52 14.26 10.11
N GLN A 17 2.48 14.29 10.95
CA GLN A 17 1.55 13.17 11.09
C GLN A 17 0.74 13.01 9.81
N ASP A 18 0.27 14.12 9.24
CA ASP A 18 -0.44 14.13 7.95
C ASP A 18 0.46 13.62 6.81
N ALA A 19 1.72 14.09 6.71
CA ALA A 19 2.66 13.59 5.70
C ALA A 19 2.93 12.07 5.82
N THR A 20 3.04 11.57 7.05
CA THR A 20 3.25 10.13 7.31
C THR A 20 2.01 9.31 6.96
N ALA A 21 0.83 9.78 7.37
CA ALA A 21 -0.45 9.18 7.03
C ALA A 21 -0.69 9.16 5.52
N ARG A 22 -0.43 10.28 4.83
CA ARG A 22 -0.51 10.39 3.35
C ARG A 22 0.44 9.42 2.66
N ARG A 23 1.69 9.30 3.12
CA ARG A 23 2.64 8.34 2.56
C ARG A 23 2.14 6.90 2.71
N TRP A 24 1.60 6.57 3.89
CA TRP A 24 1.02 5.25 4.14
C TRP A 24 -0.21 4.97 3.26
N LEU A 25 -1.13 5.94 3.13
CA LEU A 25 -2.31 5.84 2.26
C LEU A 25 -1.92 5.71 0.78
N ASN A 26 -0.91 6.44 0.32
CA ASN A 26 -0.39 6.30 -1.04
C ASN A 26 0.14 4.88 -1.27
N SER A 27 0.96 4.34 -0.35
CA SER A 27 1.43 2.96 -0.46
C SER A 27 0.29 1.94 -0.47
N LEU A 28 -0.76 2.14 0.32
CA LEU A 28 -1.95 1.29 0.32
C LEU A 28 -2.68 1.34 -1.02
N ARG A 29 -2.85 2.53 -1.58
CA ARG A 29 -3.47 2.73 -2.89
C ARG A 29 -2.67 2.04 -3.99
N ASP A 30 -1.35 2.20 -3.99
CA ASP A 30 -0.48 1.58 -5.00
C ASP A 30 -0.60 0.05 -4.95
N VAL A 31 -0.59 -0.53 -3.74
CA VAL A 31 -0.80 -1.98 -3.57
C VAL A 31 -2.20 -2.43 -4.03
N ALA A 32 -3.23 -1.61 -3.83
CA ALA A 32 -4.58 -1.93 -4.29
C ALA A 32 -4.66 -1.97 -5.82
N TYR A 33 -4.03 -1.02 -6.51
CA TYR A 33 -3.93 -1.03 -7.98
C TYR A 33 -3.16 -2.25 -8.49
N ASP A 34 -2.03 -2.60 -7.86
CA ASP A 34 -1.28 -3.80 -8.26
C ASP A 34 -2.11 -5.09 -8.10
N ALA A 35 -2.97 -5.16 -7.08
CA ALA A 35 -3.87 -6.28 -6.87
C ALA A 35 -5.01 -6.32 -7.90
N GLU A 36 -5.59 -5.17 -8.24
CA GLU A 36 -6.59 -5.02 -9.29
C GLU A 36 -6.02 -5.49 -10.65
N ASP A 37 -4.85 -4.98 -11.05
CA ASP A 37 -4.16 -5.37 -12.28
C ASP A 37 -3.90 -6.88 -12.36
N LEU A 38 -3.54 -7.50 -11.23
CA LEU A 38 -3.31 -8.93 -11.15
C LEU A 38 -4.61 -9.74 -11.32
N ILE A 39 -5.71 -9.29 -10.71
CA ILE A 39 -7.02 -9.91 -10.86
C ILE A 39 -7.50 -9.79 -12.30
N GLU A 40 -7.41 -8.61 -12.90
CA GLU A 40 -7.78 -8.39 -14.30
C GLU A 40 -6.97 -9.29 -15.25
N SER A 41 -5.66 -9.36 -15.03
CA SER A 41 -4.77 -10.24 -15.79
C SER A 41 -5.17 -11.72 -15.69
N ALA A 42 -5.59 -12.17 -14.50
CA ALA A 42 -6.05 -13.54 -14.28
C ALA A 42 -7.40 -13.81 -14.96
N VAL A 43 -8.34 -12.86 -14.88
CA VAL A 43 -9.65 -12.94 -15.55
C VAL A 43 -9.49 -12.99 -17.07
N LEU A 44 -8.63 -12.15 -17.65
CA LEU A 44 -8.34 -12.14 -19.09
C LEU A 44 -7.71 -13.46 -19.55
N GLN A 45 -6.80 -14.05 -18.77
CA GLN A 45 -6.25 -15.38 -19.07
C GLN A 45 -7.33 -16.47 -19.06
N GLN A 46 -8.23 -16.44 -18.08
CA GLN A 46 -9.37 -17.37 -18.00
C GLN A 46 -10.33 -17.25 -19.19
N GLN A 47 -10.49 -16.03 -19.74
CA GLN A 47 -11.31 -15.78 -20.92
C GLN A 47 -10.60 -16.20 -22.22
N GLY A 48 -9.29 -15.92 -22.33
CA GLY A 48 -8.47 -16.26 -23.49
C GLY A 48 -8.29 -17.77 -23.71
N ASP A 49 -8.27 -18.55 -22.62
CA ASP A 49 -8.22 -20.01 -22.68
C ASP A 49 -9.47 -20.63 -23.34
N ARG A 50 -10.58 -19.89 -23.42
CA ARG A 50 -11.79 -20.35 -24.15
C ARG A 50 -11.68 -20.21 -25.67
N TYR A 51 -10.72 -19.44 -26.19
CA TYR A 51 -10.65 -19.10 -27.62
C TYR A 51 -9.31 -19.44 -28.30
N SER A 52 -8.31 -19.95 -27.58
CA SER A 52 -6.99 -20.15 -28.17
C SER A 52 -6.25 -21.39 -27.64
N ALA A 53 -6.19 -22.44 -28.48
CA ALA A 53 -5.42 -23.65 -28.21
C ALA A 53 -3.90 -23.42 -28.05
N VAL A 54 -3.39 -22.22 -28.37
CA VAL A 54 -1.95 -21.91 -28.26
C VAL A 54 -1.52 -21.39 -26.88
N ASN A 55 -2.45 -21.09 -25.96
CA ASN A 55 -2.12 -20.58 -24.63
C ASN A 55 -1.64 -21.66 -23.64
N SER A 56 -1.83 -22.94 -23.97
CA SER A 56 -1.51 -24.08 -23.09
C SER A 56 -0.01 -24.19 -22.75
N VAL A 57 0.88 -23.75 -23.66
CA VAL A 57 2.34 -23.91 -23.50
C VAL A 57 2.95 -22.87 -22.55
N LEU A 58 2.35 -21.68 -22.43
CA LEU A 58 2.85 -20.59 -21.58
C LEU A 58 2.20 -20.55 -20.18
N HIS A 59 1.21 -21.41 -19.96
CA HIS A 59 0.44 -21.51 -18.74
C HIS A 59 1.30 -21.67 -17.46
N PRO A 60 2.41 -22.45 -17.40
CA PRO A 60 3.23 -22.51 -16.20
C PRO A 60 4.02 -21.22 -15.95
N ILE A 61 4.50 -20.55 -17.00
CA ILE A 61 5.26 -19.29 -16.87
C ILE A 61 4.34 -18.18 -16.36
N SER A 62 3.11 -18.12 -16.87
CA SER A 62 2.12 -17.13 -16.42
C SER A 62 1.73 -17.35 -14.96
N ARG A 63 1.50 -18.61 -14.55
CA ARG A 63 1.22 -18.95 -13.14
C ARG A 63 2.36 -18.57 -12.21
N TYR A 64 3.61 -18.84 -12.60
CA TYR A 64 4.78 -18.46 -11.81
C TYR A 64 4.87 -16.94 -11.63
N ARG A 65 4.69 -16.17 -12.71
CA ARG A 65 4.70 -14.71 -12.66
C ARG A 65 3.57 -14.16 -11.78
N SER A 66 2.36 -14.71 -11.91
CA SER A 66 1.23 -14.32 -11.04
C SER A 66 1.52 -14.64 -9.58
N ALA A 67 2.06 -15.82 -9.27
CA ALA A 67 2.44 -16.19 -7.91
C ALA A 67 3.50 -15.26 -7.32
N GLN A 68 4.51 -14.86 -8.10
CA GLN A 68 5.50 -13.88 -7.67
C GLN A 68 4.86 -12.52 -7.35
N LYS A 69 3.94 -12.04 -8.20
CA LYS A 69 3.20 -10.79 -7.95
C LYS A 69 2.33 -10.88 -6.69
N VAL A 70 1.66 -12.01 -6.43
CA VAL A 70 0.91 -12.23 -5.19
C VAL A 70 1.82 -12.10 -3.98
N GLU A 71 2.98 -12.77 -3.99
CA GLU A 71 3.92 -12.71 -2.87
C GLU A 71 4.54 -11.32 -2.69
N GLU A 72 4.80 -10.58 -3.77
CA GLU A 72 5.24 -9.19 -3.71
C GLU A 72 4.18 -8.29 -3.04
N ILE A 73 2.92 -8.37 -3.49
CA ILE A 73 1.79 -7.64 -2.90
C ILE A 73 1.67 -8.00 -1.42
N ARG A 74 1.72 -9.29 -1.09
CA ARG A 74 1.65 -9.77 0.30
C ARG A 74 2.78 -9.23 1.16
N SER A 75 4.00 -9.21 0.66
CA SER A 75 5.17 -8.65 1.34
C SER A 75 4.96 -7.15 1.61
N ARG A 76 4.49 -6.40 0.61
CA ARG A 76 4.23 -4.95 0.76
C ARG A 76 3.15 -4.65 1.79
N ILE A 77 2.06 -5.42 1.81
CA ILE A 77 1.00 -5.30 2.83
C ILE A 77 1.57 -5.59 4.21
N ARG A 78 2.36 -6.66 4.35
CA ARG A 78 2.98 -7.03 5.64
C ARG A 78 3.90 -5.92 6.14
N ASP A 79 4.79 -5.42 5.29
CA ASP A 79 5.69 -4.31 5.63
C ASP A 79 4.93 -3.06 6.09
N MET A 80 3.80 -2.76 5.44
CA MET A 80 2.95 -1.64 5.84
C MET A 80 2.30 -1.83 7.21
N VAL A 81 1.84 -3.05 7.52
CA VAL A 81 1.26 -3.41 8.82
C VAL A 81 2.33 -3.37 9.92
N ASP A 82 3.51 -3.92 9.64
CA ASP A 82 4.62 -3.99 10.60
C ASP A 82 5.13 -2.59 10.94
N ARG A 83 5.28 -1.71 9.94
CA ARG A 83 5.62 -0.29 10.17
C ARG A 83 4.61 0.40 11.06
N ARG A 84 3.30 0.21 10.79
CA ARG A 84 2.24 0.82 11.61
C ARG A 84 2.25 0.29 13.04
N THR A 85 2.45 -1.01 13.22
CA THR A 85 2.54 -1.65 14.54
C THR A 85 3.76 -1.17 15.31
N SER A 86 4.91 -1.07 14.64
CA SER A 86 6.16 -0.58 15.23
C SER A 86 6.04 0.88 15.69
N TYR A 87 5.46 1.76 14.87
CA TYR A 87 5.20 3.14 15.28
C TYR A 87 4.19 3.23 16.44
N ALA A 88 3.15 2.39 16.43
CA ALA A 88 2.18 2.34 17.52
C ALA A 88 2.80 1.81 18.83
N ALA A 89 3.75 0.88 18.77
CA ALA A 89 4.50 0.40 19.92
C ALA A 89 5.43 1.48 20.49
N MET A 90 6.24 2.13 19.65
CA MET A 90 7.11 3.23 20.09
C MET A 90 6.31 4.41 20.68
N ALA A 91 5.15 4.73 20.11
CA ALA A 91 4.28 5.79 20.63
C ALA A 91 3.71 5.46 22.02
N ARG A 92 3.50 4.17 22.33
CA ARG A 92 3.09 3.72 23.68
C ARG A 92 4.26 3.79 24.67
N GLU A 93 5.46 3.43 24.25
CA GLU A 93 6.66 3.46 25.11
C GLU A 93 7.07 4.88 25.51
N LEU A 94 6.91 5.87 24.62
CA LEU A 94 7.22 7.28 24.89
C LEU A 94 6.13 8.02 25.68
N GLY A 95 4.97 7.39 25.89
CA GLY A 95 3.80 7.96 26.57
C GLY A 95 3.69 7.63 28.06
N HIS A 96 4.74 7.07 28.67
CA HIS A 96 4.86 6.74 30.09
C HIS A 96 6.07 7.44 30.71
#